data_AF-A0A426QIH2-F1
#
_entry.id   AF-A0A426QIH2-F1
#
_cell.length_a   1.000
_cell.length_b   1.000
_cell.length_c   1.000
_cell.angle_alpha   90.00
_cell.angle_beta   90.00
_cell.angle_gamma   90.00
#
_symmetry.space_group_name_H-M   'P 1'
#
loop_
_entity.id
_entity.type
_entity.pdbx_description
1 polymer ?
#
loop_
_entity_poly.entity_id
_entity_poly.type
_entity_poly.pdbx_seq_one_letter_code
_entity_poly.pdbx_strand_id
1 'polypeptide(L)'
;MMDDLLLALLVIAALAASVYAQYRLPVHTRGVKALRTARLLLLITGLAFGYVMATVYIEAAGIRQLGVFLGGFGLVHVPAAFILLIKRRRGVYR
;
A
#
# COMPACT_ATOMS: atom_id res chain seq x y z
N MET A 1 -21.21 -7.71 -9.91
CA MET A 1 -20.28 -8.73 -10.45
C MET A 1 -19.05 -8.11 -11.10
N MET A 2 -19.18 -7.31 -12.17
CA MET A 2 -18.01 -6.69 -12.82
C MET A 2 -17.30 -5.69 -11.89
N ASP A 3 -18.06 -4.88 -11.15
CA ASP A 3 -17.50 -3.91 -10.20
C ASP A 3 -16.77 -4.60 -9.02
N ASP A 4 -17.30 -5.73 -8.56
CA ASP A 4 -16.69 -6.53 -7.49
C ASP A 4 -15.36 -7.16 -7.96
N LEU A 5 -15.34 -7.66 -9.19
CA LEU A 5 -14.13 -8.19 -9.82
C LEU A 5 -13.08 -7.10 -10.00
N LEU A 6 -13.48 -5.93 -10.49
CA LEU A 6 -12.58 -4.79 -10.66
C LEU A 6 -12.00 -4.33 -9.32
N LEU A 7 -12.85 -4.21 -8.29
CA LEU A 7 -12.42 -3.88 -6.93
C LEU A 7 -11.40 -4.91 -6.42
N ALA A 8 -11.69 -6.21 -6.57
CA ALA A 8 -10.77 -7.26 -6.15
C ALA A 8 -9.40 -7.17 -6.86
N LEU A 9 -9.39 -6.96 -8.18
CA LEU A 9 -8.16 -6.81 -8.95
C LEU A 9 -7.34 -5.59 -8.51
N LEU A 10 -8.01 -4.45 -8.28
CA LEU A 10 -7.34 -3.23 -7.81
C LEU A 10 -6.79 -3.39 -6.39
N VAL A 11 -7.53 -4.05 -5.51
CA VAL A 11 -7.07 -4.38 -4.14
C VAL A 11 -5.83 -5.27 -4.21
N ILE A 12 -5.84 -6.33 -5.03
CA ILE A 12 -4.69 -7.22 -5.20
C ILE A 12 -3.47 -6.43 -5.70
N ALA A 13 -3.64 -5.57 -6.71
CA ALA A 13 -2.55 -4.75 -7.23
C ALA A 13 -2.00 -3.77 -6.19
N ALA A 14 -2.89 -3.12 -5.43
CA ALA A 14 -2.51 -2.17 -4.37
C ALA A 14 -1.81 -2.87 -3.20
N LEU A 15 -2.26 -4.06 -2.81
CA LEU A 15 -1.60 -4.87 -1.80
C LEU A 15 -0.23 -5.37 -2.28
N ALA A 16 -0.11 -5.77 -3.55
CA ALA A 16 1.20 -6.12 -4.13
C ALA A 16 2.17 -4.93 -4.09
N ALA A 17 1.69 -3.71 -4.37
CA ALA A 17 2.48 -2.49 -4.23
C ALA A 17 2.91 -2.26 -2.77
N SER A 18 2.02 -2.49 -1.79
CA SER A 18 2.36 -2.39 -0.37
C SER A 18 3.45 -3.37 0.05
N VAL A 19 3.34 -4.64 -0.35
CA VAL A 19 4.34 -5.67 -0.08
C VAL A 19 5.66 -5.29 -0.74
N TYR A 20 5.64 -4.86 -2.01
CA TYR A 20 6.84 -4.43 -2.73
C TYR A 20 7.55 -3.27 -2.03
N ALA A 21 6.80 -2.23 -1.62
CA ALA A 21 7.37 -1.09 -0.90
C ALA A 21 8.03 -1.52 0.41
N GLN A 22 7.32 -2.29 1.24
CA GLN A 22 7.81 -2.77 2.55
C GLN A 22 9.02 -3.70 2.44
N TYR A 23 9.05 -4.53 1.39
CA TYR A 23 10.15 -5.44 1.09
C TYR A 23 11.39 -4.71 0.56
N ARG A 24 11.23 -3.67 -0.27
CA ARG A 24 12.35 -2.96 -0.90
C ARG A 24 12.89 -1.76 -0.13
N LEU A 25 12.16 -1.28 0.87
CA LEU A 25 12.58 -0.21 1.79
C LEU A 25 13.98 -0.39 2.40
N PRO A 26 14.37 -1.58 2.92
CA PRO A 26 15.69 -1.80 3.53
C PRO A 26 16.85 -1.50 2.58
N VAL A 27 16.65 -1.64 1.27
CA VAL A 27 17.71 -1.40 0.28
C VAL A 27 18.10 0.08 0.19
N HIS A 28 17.20 0.99 0.56
CA HIS A 28 17.39 2.44 0.38
C HIS A 28 17.49 3.23 1.67
N THR A 29 17.21 2.60 2.81
CA THR A 29 17.21 3.27 4.11
C THR A 29 18.41 2.77 4.92
N ARG A 30 19.46 3.60 5.02
CA ARG A 30 20.62 3.29 5.86
C ARG A 30 20.26 3.50 7.33
N GLY A 31 20.44 2.46 8.14
CA GLY A 31 20.23 2.48 9.59
C GLY A 31 18.90 1.87 10.05
N VAL A 32 18.97 1.02 11.07
CA VAL A 32 17.82 0.25 11.61
C VAL A 32 16.71 1.17 12.11
N LYS A 33 17.06 2.29 12.76
CA LYS A 33 16.09 3.27 13.25
C LYS A 33 15.30 3.91 12.11
N ALA A 34 15.98 4.44 11.09
CA ALA A 34 15.33 5.08 9.95
C ALA A 34 14.44 4.09 9.17
N LEU A 35 14.89 2.85 9.00
CA LEU A 35 14.09 1.80 8.35
C LEU A 35 12.82 1.50 9.16
N ARG A 36 12.94 1.33 10.47
CA ARG A 36 11.78 1.06 11.34
C ARG A 36 10.79 2.22 11.30
N THR A 37 11.27 3.46 11.37
CA THR A 37 10.41 4.65 11.27
C THR A 37 9.67 4.69 9.94
N ALA A 38 10.36 4.48 8.81
CA ALA A 38 9.72 4.50 7.49
C ALA A 38 8.64 3.41 7.34
N ARG A 39 8.91 2.18 7.81
CA ARG A 39 7.94 1.09 7.80
C ARG A 39 6.71 1.40 8.65
N LEU A 40 6.93 1.90 9.86
CA LEU A 40 5.84 2.26 10.78
C LEU A 40 5.00 3.40 10.22
N LEU A 41 5.61 4.43 9.65
CA LEU A 41 4.89 5.54 9.04
C LEU A 41 3.98 5.06 7.90
N LEU A 42 4.49 4.22 6.99
CA LEU A 42 3.69 3.68 5.90
C LEU A 42 2.57 2.76 6.38
N LEU A 43 2.85 1.89 7.36
CA LEU A 43 1.84 1.01 7.96
C LEU A 43 0.74 1.81 8.66
N ILE A 44 1.11 2.73 9.54
CA ILE A 44 0.15 3.53 10.31
C ILE A 44 -0.68 4.42 9.37
N THR A 45 -0.05 5.08 8.41
CA THR A 45 -0.75 5.91 7.43
C THR A 45 -1.69 5.06 6.58
N GLY A 46 -1.25 3.88 6.12
CA GLY A 46 -2.08 2.96 5.38
C GLY A 46 -3.29 2.47 6.18
N LEU A 47 -3.08 2.09 7.45
CA LEU A 47 -4.15 1.63 8.33
C LEU A 47 -5.17 2.74 8.59
N ALA A 48 -4.69 3.94 8.92
CA ALA A 48 -5.54 5.10 9.16
C ALA A 48 -6.34 5.48 7.91
N PHE A 49 -5.69 5.55 6.75
CA PHE A 49 -6.35 5.90 5.51
C PHE A 49 -7.37 4.84 5.09
N GLY A 50 -6.99 3.55 5.11
CA GLY A 50 -7.91 2.45 4.84
C GLY A 50 -9.12 2.47 5.75
N TYR A 51 -8.92 2.69 7.05
CA TYR A 51 -10.00 2.78 8.04
C TYR A 51 -10.95 3.94 7.73
N VAL A 52 -10.41 5.14 7.52
CA VAL A 52 -11.19 6.34 7.20
C VAL A 52 -11.97 6.16 5.90
N MET A 53 -11.37 5.57 4.87
CA MET A 53 -12.08 5.28 3.61
C MET A 53 -13.25 4.30 3.84
N ALA A 54 -13.04 3.25 4.62
CA ALA A 54 -14.04 2.19 4.84
C ALA A 54 -15.14 2.55 5.86
N THR A 55 -14.97 3.62 6.62
CA THR A 55 -15.91 3.98 7.72
C THR A 55 -16.50 5.39 7.59
N VAL A 56 -15.79 6.31 6.95
CA VAL A 56 -16.20 7.73 6.87
C VAL A 56 -16.64 8.11 5.46
N TYR A 57 -15.91 7.68 4.43
CA TYR A 57 -16.10 8.23 3.08
C TYR A 57 -16.83 7.33 2.10
N ILE A 58 -16.74 6.00 2.23
CA ILE A 58 -17.34 5.06 1.29
C ILE A 58 -18.37 4.21 2.01
N GLU A 59 -19.62 4.32 1.57
CA GLU A 59 -20.70 3.44 1.99
C GLU A 59 -20.51 2.05 1.37
N ALA A 60 -20.04 1.11 2.18
CA ALA A 60 -19.91 -0.29 1.82
C ALA A 60 -20.19 -1.16 3.04
N ALA A 61 -20.74 -2.35 2.81
CA ALA A 61 -21.04 -3.31 3.86
C ALA A 61 -20.40 -4.68 3.56
N GLY A 62 -20.18 -5.46 4.62
CA GLY A 62 -19.64 -6.81 4.53
C GLY A 62 -18.29 -6.86 3.80
N ILE A 63 -18.17 -7.78 2.83
CA ILE A 63 -16.92 -8.03 2.11
C ILE A 63 -16.43 -6.81 1.30
N ARG A 64 -17.35 -5.97 0.82
CA ARG A 64 -16.98 -4.74 0.08
C ARG A 64 -16.31 -3.72 0.98
N GLN A 65 -16.75 -3.59 2.24
CA GLN A 65 -16.12 -2.70 3.21
C GLN A 65 -14.67 -3.11 3.48
N LEU A 66 -14.42 -4.41 3.60
CA LEU A 66 -13.06 -4.95 3.71
C LEU A 66 -12.24 -4.64 2.44
N GLY A 67 -12.83 -4.81 1.25
CA GLY A 67 -12.19 -4.44 -0.01
C GLY A 67 -11.79 -2.96 -0.07
N VAL A 68 -12.67 -2.07 0.38
CA VAL A 68 -12.40 -0.62 0.47
C VAL A 68 -11.26 -0.34 1.45
N PHE A 69 -11.28 -0.97 2.63
CA PHE A 69 -10.21 -0.83 3.62
C PHE A 69 -8.85 -1.26 3.05
N LEU A 70 -8.79 -2.46 2.48
CA LEU A 70 -7.56 -3.02 1.91
C LEU A 70 -7.09 -2.22 0.69
N GLY A 71 -8.01 -1.74 -0.13
CA GLY A 71 -7.72 -0.86 -1.27
C GLY A 71 -7.12 0.46 -0.83
N GLY A 72 -7.73 1.14 0.14
CA GLY A 72 -7.21 2.37 0.73
C GLY A 72 -5.85 2.17 1.38
N PHE A 73 -5.67 1.10 2.16
CA PHE A 73 -4.39 0.72 2.75
C PHE A 73 -3.30 0.53 1.68
N GLY A 74 -3.59 -0.25 0.64
CA GLY A 74 -2.64 -0.54 -0.44
C GLY A 74 -2.28 0.72 -1.24
N LEU A 75 -3.26 1.58 -1.54
CA LEU A 75 -3.07 2.81 -2.33
C LEU A 75 -2.06 3.78 -1.70
N VAL A 76 -2.03 3.91 -0.37
CA VAL A 76 -1.03 4.73 0.34
C VAL A 76 0.42 4.31 0.00
N HIS A 77 0.64 3.03 -0.29
CA HIS A 77 1.97 2.51 -0.58
C HIS A 77 2.37 2.61 -2.06
N VAL A 78 1.43 2.91 -2.96
CA VAL A 78 1.65 2.93 -4.42
C VAL A 78 2.73 3.94 -4.83
N PRO A 79 2.74 5.20 -4.34
CA PRO A 79 3.81 6.15 -4.69
C PRO A 79 5.20 5.65 -4.29
N ALA A 80 5.33 5.10 -3.08
CA ALA A 80 6.59 4.54 -2.60
C ALA A 80 7.03 3.34 -3.45
N ALA A 81 6.10 2.46 -3.81
CA ALA A 81 6.36 1.32 -4.68
C ALA A 81 6.86 1.76 -6.07
N PHE A 82 6.24 2.78 -6.69
CA PHE A 82 6.68 3.31 -7.98
C PHE A 82 8.07 3.95 -7.90
N ILE A 83 8.35 4.76 -6.88
CA ILE A 83 9.67 5.37 -6.69
C ILE A 83 10.76 4.29 -6.59
N LEU A 84 10.50 3.25 -5.79
CA LEU A 84 11.41 2.11 -5.64
C LEU A 84 11.58 1.36 -6.97
N LEU A 85 10.48 1.07 -7.68
CA LEU A 85 10.52 0.39 -8.97
C LEU A 85 11.33 1.16 -10.01
N ILE A 86 11.16 2.49 -10.09
CA ILE A 86 11.93 3.34 -11.00
C ILE A 86 13.41 3.29 -10.63
N LYS A 87 13.76 3.39 -9.35
CA LYS A 87 15.15 3.26 -8.88
C LYS A 87 15.76 1.91 -9.27
N ARG A 88 14.99 0.82 -9.16
CA ARG A 88 15.42 -0.51 -9.58
C ARG A 88 15.70 -0.55 -11.09
N ARG A 89 14.78 -0.04 -11.90
CA ARG A 89 14.92 0.01 -13.36
C ARG A 89 16.11 0.87 -13.82
N ARG A 90 16.47 1.89 -13.04
CA ARG A 90 17.68 2.71 -13.26
C ARG A 90 18.98 2.04 -12.79
N GLY A 91 18.93 0.82 -12.26
CA GLY A 91 20.12 0.10 -11.80
C GLY A 91 20.69 0.60 -10.47
N VAL A 92 19.94 1.42 -9.71
CA VAL A 92 20.37 1.89 -8.38
C VAL A 92 20.49 0.72 -7.40
N TYR A 93 19.73 -0.36 -7.62
CA TYR A 93 19.76 -1.61 -6.87
C TYR A 93 19.12 -2.78 -7.65
N ARG A 94 19.28 -4.02 -7.16
CA ARG A 94 18.79 -5.27 -7.80
C ARG A 94 17.44 -5.77 -7.25
#